data_AF-A0AAD1M727-F1
#
_entry.id   AF-A0AAD1M727-F1
#
_cell.length_a   1.000
_cell.length_b   1.000
_cell.length_c   1.000
_cell.angle_alpha   90.00
_cell.angle_beta   90.00
_cell.angle_gamma   90.00
#
_symmetry.space_group_name_H-M   'P 1'
#
loop_
_entity.id
_entity.type
_entity.pdbx_description
1 polymer ?
#
loop_
_entity_poly.entity_id
_entity_poly.type
_entity_poly.pdbx_seq_one_letter_code
_entity_poly.pdbx_strand_id
1 'polypeptide(L)'
;MTDNRYVPPKSTVEVLQTVPDAVLRRLKQYSGRLATEAVRVMEQRLPFFADLEASQRASVQLVVQAAVVNFVEWMRDPQSNVSYTAQAFEVVPQDLRRRIALRQSVEMVRVTMEYCEEVVPLLARSDEQLTALTAGILRYSRDLAFAAATAYADQAEARGAWDTRMEANVIDAVVRGNTGPELQSQAAALNWDATAPVTVVVGLPQPDRSDLAGEDVHDVAARHGRAALSDVHGTWLVAIVSGALSATDRFLADLMRVFADGPVVIGPTATTLAAAHRSATEAIAGMNAVAGWPGAPRPVAARELLPERALLGDNTAIAALETEVMRPLNDAGPALTETLDAYLDSGGAIEACARKLFVHPNTVRYRLKRITDFTGRDPTVPRDAYVLRVAASLGRLGRQTHLASTRNSGGGGVTDVTSPPAAAG
;
A
#
# COMPACT_ATOMS: atom_id res chain seq x y z
N MET A 1 -56.87 -22.71 -44.57
CA MET A 1 -55.77 -22.58 -43.59
C MET A 1 -55.37 -21.12 -43.59
N THR A 2 -55.83 -20.36 -42.60
CA THR A 2 -55.47 -18.95 -42.41
C THR A 2 -54.01 -18.87 -41.99
N ASP A 3 -53.19 -18.27 -42.86
CA ASP A 3 -51.76 -18.00 -42.68
C ASP A 3 -51.61 -16.97 -41.54
N ASN A 4 -51.58 -17.45 -40.29
CA ASN A 4 -51.38 -16.61 -39.11
C ASN A 4 -49.89 -16.28 -38.99
N ARG A 5 -49.39 -15.44 -39.90
CA ARG A 5 -48.02 -14.93 -39.85
C ARG A 5 -47.86 -14.13 -38.56
N TYR A 6 -47.02 -14.64 -37.66
CA TYR A 6 -46.56 -13.91 -36.49
C TYR A 6 -45.87 -12.62 -36.97
N VAL A 7 -46.54 -11.48 -36.78
CA VAL A 7 -45.94 -10.17 -36.93
C VAL A 7 -45.28 -9.85 -35.59
N PRO A 8 -43.94 -9.76 -35.52
CA PRO A 8 -43.29 -9.39 -34.28
C PRO A 8 -43.77 -8.00 -33.83
N PRO A 9 -43.99 -7.78 -32.53
CA PRO A 9 -44.37 -6.46 -32.03
C PRO A 9 -43.29 -5.43 -32.40
N LYS A 10 -43.72 -4.19 -32.65
CA LYS A 10 -42.81 -3.07 -32.94
C LYS A 10 -41.73 -2.98 -31.86
N SER A 11 -40.49 -2.71 -32.27
CA SER A 11 -39.40 -2.51 -31.32
C SER A 11 -39.65 -1.27 -30.46
N THR A 12 -39.08 -1.21 -29.25
CA THR A 12 -39.17 -0.04 -28.36
C THR A 12 -38.76 1.25 -29.08
N VAL A 13 -37.76 1.18 -29.97
CA VAL A 13 -37.28 2.33 -30.76
C VAL A 13 -38.34 2.77 -31.77
N GLU A 14 -38.97 1.84 -32.49
CA GLU A 14 -40.05 2.15 -33.45
C GLU A 14 -41.27 2.77 -32.78
N VAL A 15 -41.61 2.30 -31.57
CA VAL A 15 -42.68 2.89 -30.75
C VAL A 15 -42.33 4.32 -30.33
N LEU A 16 -41.07 4.60 -30.01
CA LEU A 16 -40.63 5.94 -29.59
C LEU A 16 -40.49 6.93 -30.76
N GLN A 17 -40.12 6.46 -31.95
CA GLN A 17 -40.04 7.29 -33.16
C GLN A 17 -41.41 7.76 -33.67
N THR A 18 -42.49 7.12 -33.24
CA THR A 18 -43.86 7.42 -33.67
C THR A 18 -44.61 8.36 -32.70
N VAL A 19 -43.93 8.86 -31.66
CA VAL A 19 -44.53 9.77 -30.67
C VAL A 19 -44.89 11.12 -31.33
N PRO A 20 -46.16 11.56 -31.27
CA PRO A 20 -46.55 12.85 -31.85
C PRO A 20 -45.91 14.04 -31.12
N ASP A 21 -45.49 15.07 -31.87
CA ASP A 21 -44.93 16.32 -31.31
C ASP A 21 -45.82 16.99 -30.24
N ALA A 22 -47.14 16.82 -30.34
CA ALA A 22 -48.09 17.34 -29.36
C ALA A 22 -47.90 16.71 -27.96
N VAL A 23 -47.46 15.44 -27.91
CA VAL A 23 -47.14 14.73 -26.67
C VAL A 23 -45.82 15.25 -26.09
N LEU A 24 -44.80 15.42 -26.92
CA LEU A 24 -43.50 15.96 -26.51
C LEU A 24 -43.62 17.40 -25.99
N ARG A 25 -44.43 18.24 -26.64
CA ARG A 25 -44.74 19.61 -26.15
C ARG A 25 -45.46 19.58 -24.81
N ARG A 26 -46.39 18.64 -24.60
CA ARG A 26 -47.07 18.45 -23.32
C ARG A 26 -46.08 18.03 -22.24
N LEU A 27 -45.28 17.00 -22.49
CA LEU A 27 -44.26 16.54 -21.56
C LEU A 27 -43.30 17.68 -21.18
N LYS A 28 -42.88 18.50 -22.15
CA LYS A 28 -42.08 19.71 -21.92
C LYS A 28 -42.79 20.72 -21.02
N GLN A 29 -44.07 21.00 -21.25
CA GLN A 29 -44.87 21.91 -20.39
C GLN A 29 -45.03 21.38 -18.96
N TYR A 30 -45.13 20.06 -18.78
CA TYR A 30 -45.25 19.44 -17.46
C TYR A 30 -43.91 19.20 -16.74
N SER A 31 -42.77 19.29 -17.45
CA SER A 31 -41.43 19.00 -16.92
C SER A 31 -41.08 19.74 -15.62
N GLY A 32 -41.37 21.05 -15.54
CA GLY A 32 -41.09 21.84 -14.32
C GLY A 32 -41.89 21.39 -13.11
N ARG A 33 -43.15 20.99 -13.33
CA ARG A 33 -44.00 20.43 -12.26
C ARG A 33 -43.55 19.04 -11.86
N LEU A 34 -43.18 18.19 -12.82
CA LEU A 34 -42.62 16.87 -12.55
C LEU A 34 -41.37 16.97 -11.67
N ALA A 35 -40.45 17.88 -11.98
CA ALA A 35 -39.24 18.07 -11.19
C ALA A 35 -39.53 18.55 -9.76
N THR A 36 -40.46 19.49 -9.61
CA THR A 36 -40.85 20.02 -8.27
C THR A 36 -41.49 18.94 -7.40
N GLU A 37 -42.42 18.16 -7.97
CA GLU A 37 -43.08 17.09 -7.23
C GLU A 37 -42.13 15.91 -6.95
N ALA A 38 -41.19 15.60 -7.86
CA ALA A 38 -40.18 14.58 -7.60
C ALA A 38 -39.32 14.92 -6.37
N VAL A 39 -38.90 16.18 -6.21
CA VAL A 39 -38.18 16.66 -5.01
C VAL A 39 -39.06 16.55 -3.76
N ARG A 40 -40.35 16.87 -3.87
CA ARG A 40 -41.29 16.71 -2.76
C ARG A 40 -41.45 15.24 -2.35
N VAL A 41 -41.46 14.32 -3.31
CA VAL A 41 -41.50 12.88 -3.04
C VAL A 41 -40.21 12.41 -2.36
N MET A 42 -39.04 12.94 -2.72
CA MET A 42 -37.80 12.69 -1.98
C MET A 42 -37.92 13.14 -0.53
N GLU A 43 -38.40 14.36 -0.28
CA GLU A 43 -38.58 14.90 1.08
C GLU A 43 -39.52 14.03 1.93
N GLN A 44 -40.53 13.41 1.31
CA GLN A 44 -41.46 12.52 2.00
C GLN A 44 -40.92 11.10 2.22
N ARG A 45 -40.17 10.56 1.26
CA ARG A 45 -39.74 9.14 1.26
C ARG A 45 -38.33 8.92 1.81
N LEU A 46 -37.48 9.95 1.82
CA LEU A 46 -36.07 9.84 2.22
C LEU A 46 -35.84 10.64 3.52
N PRO A 47 -35.73 9.98 4.68
CA PRO A 47 -35.61 10.67 5.98
C PRO A 47 -34.45 11.67 6.04
N PHE A 48 -33.30 11.32 5.46
CA PHE A 48 -32.11 12.18 5.45
C PHE A 48 -32.29 13.45 4.59
N PHE A 49 -33.28 13.47 3.69
CA PHE A 49 -33.47 14.61 2.79
C PHE A 49 -33.92 15.86 3.55
N ALA A 50 -34.67 15.67 4.64
CA ALA A 50 -35.08 16.75 5.54
C ALA A 50 -33.90 17.39 6.28
N ASP A 51 -32.82 16.61 6.52
CA ASP A 51 -31.61 17.06 7.20
C ASP A 51 -30.66 17.86 6.28
N LEU A 52 -30.95 17.92 4.98
CA LEU A 52 -30.14 18.67 4.02
C LEU A 52 -30.30 20.19 4.19
N GLU A 53 -29.17 20.89 4.10
CA GLU A 53 -29.13 22.35 4.05
C GLU A 53 -29.95 22.88 2.86
N ALA A 54 -30.47 24.10 2.98
CA ALA A 54 -31.27 24.72 1.91
C ALA A 54 -30.50 24.82 0.58
N SER A 55 -29.19 25.07 0.64
CA SER A 55 -28.27 25.10 -0.51
C SER A 55 -28.17 23.74 -1.21
N GLN A 56 -28.13 22.66 -0.43
CA GLN A 56 -28.06 21.28 -0.93
C GLN A 56 -29.39 20.89 -1.59
N ARG A 57 -30.52 21.19 -0.96
CA ARG A 57 -31.86 20.94 -1.53
C ARG A 57 -32.08 21.69 -2.84
N ALA A 58 -31.66 22.96 -2.91
CA ALA A 58 -31.71 23.74 -4.15
C ALA A 58 -30.84 23.11 -5.26
N SER A 59 -29.66 22.61 -4.91
CA SER A 59 -28.78 21.91 -5.85
C SER A 59 -29.41 20.62 -6.38
N VAL A 60 -30.03 19.81 -5.52
CA VAL A 60 -30.76 18.60 -5.93
C VAL A 60 -31.92 18.95 -6.86
N GLN A 61 -32.68 20.01 -6.57
CA GLN A 61 -33.78 20.46 -7.42
C GLN A 61 -33.31 20.82 -8.84
N LEU A 62 -32.17 21.50 -8.98
CA LEU A 62 -31.59 21.82 -10.29
C LEU A 62 -31.21 20.56 -11.07
N VAL A 63 -30.62 19.56 -10.40
CA VAL A 63 -30.24 18.28 -11.01
C VAL A 63 -31.48 17.52 -11.48
N VAL A 64 -32.52 17.42 -10.65
CA VAL A 64 -33.78 16.76 -11.02
C VAL A 64 -34.44 17.48 -12.19
N GLN A 65 -34.46 18.81 -12.20
CA GLN A 65 -35.01 19.59 -13.31
C GLN A 65 -34.25 19.35 -14.62
N ALA A 66 -32.91 19.33 -14.57
CA ALA A 66 -32.09 19.00 -15.73
C ALA A 66 -32.36 17.59 -16.24
N ALA A 67 -32.50 16.60 -15.33
CA ALA A 67 -32.80 15.21 -15.69
C ALA A 67 -34.16 15.06 -16.41
N VAL A 68 -35.19 15.77 -15.96
CA VAL A 68 -36.52 15.75 -16.61
C VAL A 68 -36.50 16.47 -17.96
N VAL A 69 -35.78 17.58 -18.08
CA VAL A 69 -35.62 18.28 -19.38
C VAL A 69 -34.86 17.40 -20.38
N ASN A 70 -33.80 16.74 -19.94
CA ASN A 70 -33.04 15.83 -20.79
C ASN A 70 -33.88 14.63 -21.23
N PHE A 71 -34.79 14.13 -20.40
CA PHE A 71 -35.73 13.08 -20.80
C PHE A 71 -36.62 13.54 -21.97
N VAL A 72 -37.14 14.77 -21.90
CA VAL A 72 -37.98 15.35 -22.97
C VAL A 72 -37.21 15.46 -24.28
N GLU A 73 -35.95 15.89 -24.22
CA GLU A 73 -35.10 16.00 -25.41
C GLU A 73 -34.66 14.62 -25.92
N TRP A 74 -34.37 13.66 -25.05
CA TRP A 74 -34.11 12.27 -25.44
C TRP A 74 -35.31 11.61 -26.11
N MET A 75 -36.54 11.90 -25.66
CA MET A 75 -37.76 11.40 -26.31
C MET A 75 -37.94 11.92 -27.75
N ARG A 76 -37.24 12.99 -28.16
CA ARG A 76 -37.23 13.48 -29.55
C ARG A 76 -36.23 12.72 -30.43
N ASP A 77 -35.16 12.23 -29.84
CA ASP A 77 -34.16 11.39 -30.51
C ASP A 77 -33.79 10.17 -29.64
N PRO A 78 -34.61 9.11 -29.67
CA PRO A 78 -34.38 7.90 -28.87
C PRO A 78 -33.19 7.06 -29.33
N GLN A 79 -32.51 7.44 -30.42
CA GLN A 79 -31.25 6.83 -30.85
C GLN A 79 -30.02 7.62 -30.37
N SER A 80 -30.21 8.83 -29.86
CA SER A 80 -29.14 9.60 -29.23
C SER A 80 -28.54 8.84 -28.05
N ASN A 81 -27.22 9.00 -27.88
CA ASN A 81 -26.49 8.34 -26.81
C ASN A 81 -26.81 9.02 -25.47
N VAL A 82 -27.38 8.27 -24.52
CA VAL A 82 -27.74 8.75 -23.17
C VAL A 82 -26.50 9.18 -22.37
N SER A 83 -25.28 8.93 -22.86
CA SER A 83 -24.04 9.47 -22.28
C SER A 83 -24.01 11.00 -22.15
N TYR A 84 -24.72 11.77 -22.98
CA TYR A 84 -24.86 13.23 -22.76
C TYR A 84 -25.73 13.56 -21.54
N THR A 85 -26.59 12.63 -21.13
CA THR A 85 -27.43 12.75 -19.93
C THR A 85 -26.64 12.45 -18.66
N ALA A 86 -25.63 11.57 -18.73
CA ALA A 86 -24.68 11.31 -17.65
C ALA A 86 -23.86 12.55 -17.27
N GLN A 87 -23.54 13.41 -18.25
CA GLN A 87 -22.91 14.72 -18.00
C GLN A 87 -23.79 15.62 -17.11
N ALA A 88 -25.11 15.42 -17.04
CA ALA A 88 -25.95 16.14 -16.09
C ALA A 88 -25.67 15.75 -14.62
N PHE A 89 -25.16 14.53 -14.36
CA PHE A 89 -24.60 14.17 -13.05
C PHE A 89 -23.18 14.74 -12.84
N GLU A 90 -22.48 15.13 -13.90
CA GLU A 90 -21.28 15.98 -13.83
C GLU A 90 -21.58 17.42 -13.41
N VAL A 91 -22.82 17.88 -13.61
CA VAL A 91 -23.32 19.20 -13.16
C VAL A 91 -23.69 19.21 -11.67
N VAL A 92 -23.61 18.07 -10.97
CA VAL A 92 -23.77 18.04 -9.50
C VAL A 92 -22.69 18.93 -8.88
N PRO A 93 -23.04 20.02 -8.16
CA PRO A 93 -22.06 20.95 -7.61
C PRO A 93 -21.01 20.23 -6.76
N GLN A 94 -19.74 20.64 -6.84
CA GLN A 94 -18.66 20.01 -6.07
C GLN A 94 -18.95 19.97 -4.56
N ASP A 95 -19.70 20.95 -4.06
CA ASP A 95 -20.14 21.02 -2.67
C ASP A 95 -21.11 19.89 -2.28
N LEU A 96 -21.96 19.42 -3.20
CA LEU A 96 -22.87 18.30 -2.99
C LEU A 96 -22.10 16.97 -2.97
N ARG A 97 -21.11 16.82 -3.86
CA ARG A 97 -20.26 15.61 -3.98
C ARG A 97 -19.42 15.34 -2.73
N ARG A 98 -19.05 16.38 -1.98
CA ARG A 98 -18.20 16.27 -0.77
C ARG A 98 -18.99 15.96 0.50
N ARG A 99 -20.29 16.24 0.53
CA ARG A 99 -21.09 16.24 1.78
C ARG A 99 -22.24 15.25 1.81
N ILE A 100 -22.68 14.72 0.67
CA ILE A 100 -23.70 13.68 0.60
C ILE A 100 -23.02 12.31 0.41
N ALA A 101 -23.43 11.31 1.19
CA ALA A 101 -22.91 9.97 1.04
C ALA A 101 -23.31 9.36 -0.32
N LEU A 102 -22.45 8.53 -0.90
CA LEU A 102 -22.69 7.89 -2.20
C LEU A 102 -24.03 7.14 -2.24
N ARG A 103 -24.32 6.39 -1.17
CA ARG A 103 -25.58 5.66 -0.97
C ARG A 103 -26.81 6.57 -1.05
N GLN A 104 -26.77 7.73 -0.41
CA GLN A 104 -27.88 8.69 -0.41
C GLN A 104 -28.15 9.24 -1.81
N SER A 105 -27.11 9.43 -2.62
CA SER A 105 -27.26 9.88 -4.01
C SER A 105 -27.98 8.84 -4.87
N VAL A 106 -27.64 7.56 -4.73
CA VAL A 106 -28.31 6.44 -5.41
C VAL A 106 -29.80 6.37 -5.01
N GLU A 107 -30.10 6.54 -3.73
CA GLU A 107 -31.49 6.53 -3.23
C GLU A 107 -32.33 7.67 -3.80
N MET A 108 -31.79 8.88 -3.91
CA MET A 108 -32.48 10.02 -4.55
C MET A 108 -32.78 9.75 -6.03
N VAL A 109 -31.82 9.21 -6.77
CA VAL A 109 -32.02 8.85 -8.19
C VAL A 109 -33.11 7.80 -8.32
N ARG A 110 -33.07 6.75 -7.49
CA ARG A 110 -34.07 5.68 -7.47
C ARG A 110 -35.48 6.22 -7.22
N VAL A 111 -35.67 7.03 -6.17
CA VAL A 111 -36.99 7.60 -5.84
C VAL A 111 -37.53 8.50 -6.96
N THR A 112 -36.65 9.26 -7.63
CA THR A 112 -37.04 10.10 -8.78
C THR A 112 -37.51 9.27 -9.97
N MET A 113 -36.80 8.18 -10.26
CA MET A 113 -37.14 7.27 -11.35
C MET A 113 -38.48 6.59 -11.08
N GLU A 114 -38.67 6.01 -9.88
CA GLU A 114 -39.93 5.39 -9.47
C GLU A 114 -41.10 6.36 -9.61
N TYR A 115 -40.93 7.61 -9.16
CA TYR A 115 -41.95 8.65 -9.32
C TYR A 115 -42.25 8.96 -10.79
N CYS A 116 -41.24 9.13 -11.63
CA CYS A 116 -41.45 9.43 -13.05
C CYS A 116 -42.10 8.25 -13.79
N GLU A 117 -41.77 7.00 -13.44
CA GLU A 117 -42.38 5.79 -13.98
C GLU A 117 -43.88 5.72 -13.66
N GLU A 118 -44.29 6.19 -12.49
CA GLU A 118 -45.71 6.28 -12.12
C GLU A 118 -46.44 7.42 -12.84
N VAL A 119 -45.82 8.60 -12.98
CA VAL A 119 -46.53 9.82 -13.39
C VAL A 119 -46.46 10.10 -14.90
N VAL A 120 -45.36 9.80 -15.58
CA VAL A 120 -45.20 10.07 -17.02
C VAL A 120 -46.26 9.36 -17.86
N PRO A 121 -46.60 8.07 -17.62
CA PRO A 121 -47.65 7.38 -18.37
C PRO A 121 -49.03 8.04 -18.26
N LEU A 122 -49.33 8.71 -17.13
CA LEU A 122 -50.61 9.38 -16.89
C LEU A 122 -50.85 10.60 -17.80
N LEU A 123 -49.81 11.08 -18.50
CA LEU A 123 -49.93 12.17 -19.46
C LEU A 123 -50.49 11.73 -20.82
N ALA A 124 -50.63 10.42 -21.04
CA ALA A 124 -51.19 9.84 -22.25
C ALA A 124 -52.67 10.17 -22.43
N ARG A 125 -53.10 10.31 -23.69
CA ARG A 125 -54.52 10.47 -24.06
C ARG A 125 -55.04 9.35 -24.97
N SER A 126 -54.19 8.38 -25.29
CA SER A 126 -54.52 7.19 -26.07
C SER A 126 -53.61 6.04 -25.67
N ASP A 127 -54.01 4.81 -25.98
CA ASP A 127 -53.22 3.60 -25.67
C ASP A 127 -51.86 3.60 -26.37
N GLU A 128 -51.78 4.17 -27.58
CA GLU A 128 -50.51 4.35 -28.31
C GLU A 128 -49.58 5.32 -27.58
N GLN A 129 -50.11 6.44 -27.06
CA GLN A 129 -49.33 7.39 -26.26
C GLN A 129 -48.91 6.77 -24.92
N LEU A 130 -49.78 5.98 -24.29
CA LEU A 130 -49.49 5.28 -23.04
C LEU A 130 -48.33 4.30 -23.23
N THR A 131 -48.40 3.50 -24.30
CA THR A 131 -47.34 2.54 -24.65
C THR A 131 -46.02 3.25 -24.89
N ALA A 132 -46.03 4.35 -25.65
CA ALA A 132 -44.80 5.07 -25.97
C ALA A 132 -44.19 5.83 -24.78
N LEU A 133 -45.01 6.47 -23.94
CA LEU A 133 -44.53 7.13 -22.73
C LEU A 133 -43.98 6.14 -21.70
N THR A 134 -44.65 4.99 -21.53
CA THR A 134 -44.20 3.91 -20.64
C THR A 134 -42.88 3.30 -21.14
N ALA A 135 -42.82 2.96 -22.43
CA ALA A 135 -41.60 2.44 -23.06
C ALA A 135 -40.44 3.44 -22.97
N GLY A 136 -40.74 4.74 -23.12
CA GLY A 136 -39.78 5.82 -23.09
C GLY A 136 -39.19 6.02 -21.71
N ILE A 137 -40.05 6.15 -20.68
CA ILE A 137 -39.57 6.37 -19.33
C ILE A 137 -38.79 5.17 -18.78
N LEU A 138 -39.23 3.93 -19.05
CA LEU A 138 -38.53 2.72 -18.62
C LEU A 138 -37.16 2.55 -19.29
N ARG A 139 -37.06 2.86 -20.59
CA ARG A 139 -35.78 2.79 -21.30
C ARG A 139 -34.83 3.89 -20.82
N TYR A 140 -35.33 5.12 -20.68
CA TYR A 140 -34.53 6.23 -20.19
C TYR A 140 -34.09 6.03 -18.74
N SER A 141 -34.97 5.55 -17.86
CA SER A 141 -34.64 5.28 -16.45
C SER A 141 -33.56 4.22 -16.34
N ARG A 142 -33.66 3.13 -17.11
CA ARG A 142 -32.62 2.10 -17.20
C ARG A 142 -31.27 2.67 -17.67
N ASP A 143 -31.26 3.39 -18.79
CA ASP A 143 -30.02 3.90 -19.37
C ASP A 143 -29.38 4.97 -18.44
N LEU A 144 -30.20 5.79 -17.77
CA LEU A 144 -29.76 6.74 -16.73
C LEU A 144 -29.25 6.04 -15.46
N ALA A 145 -29.84 4.92 -15.06
CA ALA A 145 -29.40 4.11 -13.92
C ALA A 145 -28.02 3.47 -14.19
N PHE A 146 -27.79 2.93 -15.39
CA PHE A 146 -26.47 2.42 -15.78
C PHE A 146 -25.42 3.53 -15.83
N ALA A 147 -25.77 4.69 -16.38
CA ALA A 147 -24.85 5.85 -16.39
C ALA A 147 -24.48 6.31 -14.97
N ALA A 148 -25.45 6.37 -14.06
CA ALA A 148 -25.19 6.68 -12.65
C ALA A 148 -24.30 5.60 -12.00
N ALA A 149 -24.59 4.31 -12.24
CA ALA A 149 -23.78 3.20 -11.73
C ALA A 149 -22.33 3.25 -12.21
N THR A 150 -22.07 3.56 -13.50
CA THR A 150 -20.70 3.74 -14.02
C THR A 150 -20.00 4.90 -13.34
N ALA A 151 -20.62 6.08 -13.26
CA ALA A 151 -20.01 7.24 -12.60
C ALA A 151 -19.70 6.99 -11.11
N TYR A 152 -20.52 6.18 -10.44
CA TYR A 152 -20.28 5.75 -9.05
C TYR A 152 -19.17 4.71 -8.93
N ALA A 153 -19.10 3.75 -9.85
CA ALA A 153 -17.98 2.81 -9.93
C ALA A 153 -16.66 3.56 -10.12
N ASP A 154 -16.60 4.49 -11.09
CA ASP A 154 -15.44 5.33 -11.35
C ASP A 154 -15.01 6.13 -10.09
N GLN A 155 -15.98 6.66 -9.33
CA GLN A 155 -15.70 7.42 -8.11
C GLN A 155 -15.19 6.52 -6.96
N ALA A 156 -15.71 5.29 -6.85
CA ALA A 156 -15.26 4.31 -5.88
C ALA A 156 -13.84 3.82 -6.22
N GLU A 157 -13.59 3.51 -7.49
CA GLU A 157 -12.27 3.14 -8.01
C GLU A 157 -11.26 4.29 -7.82
N ALA A 158 -11.65 5.54 -8.08
CA ALA A 158 -10.78 6.70 -7.87
C ALA A 158 -10.37 6.89 -6.40
N ARG A 159 -11.24 6.53 -5.44
CA ARG A 159 -10.91 6.55 -4.01
C ARG A 159 -9.96 5.41 -3.64
N GLY A 160 -10.24 4.18 -4.06
CA GLY A 160 -9.34 3.04 -3.82
C GLY A 160 -7.96 3.27 -4.43
N ALA A 161 -7.90 3.75 -5.68
CA ALA A 161 -6.64 4.09 -6.34
C ALA A 161 -5.90 5.27 -5.68
N TRP A 162 -6.61 6.17 -4.99
CA TRP A 162 -5.97 7.23 -4.21
C TRP A 162 -5.32 6.65 -2.94
N ASP A 163 -6.02 5.79 -2.21
CA ASP A 163 -5.49 5.12 -1.01
C ASP A 163 -4.25 4.27 -1.37
N THR A 164 -4.32 3.44 -2.42
CA THR A 164 -3.16 2.63 -2.88
C THR A 164 -1.96 3.49 -3.26
N ARG A 165 -2.18 4.60 -3.99
CA ARG A 165 -1.09 5.53 -4.34
C ARG A 165 -0.52 6.23 -3.11
N MET A 166 -1.37 6.56 -2.15
CA MET A 166 -0.98 7.19 -0.89
C MET A 166 -0.12 6.23 -0.06
N GLU A 167 -0.51 4.96 0.04
CA GLU A 167 0.27 3.90 0.69
C GLU A 167 1.64 3.71 0.02
N ALA A 168 1.66 3.59 -1.31
CA ALA A 168 2.90 3.45 -2.07
C ALA A 168 3.84 4.64 -1.86
N ASN A 169 3.32 5.88 -1.80
CA ASN A 169 4.11 7.07 -1.51
C ASN A 169 4.70 7.05 -0.09
N VAL A 170 3.92 6.61 0.92
CA VAL A 170 4.40 6.47 2.30
C VAL A 170 5.49 5.40 2.39
N ILE A 171 5.32 4.27 1.71
CA ILE A 171 6.31 3.19 1.68
C ILE A 171 7.58 3.63 0.97
N ASP A 172 7.49 4.26 -0.21
CA ASP A 172 8.66 4.81 -0.91
C ASP A 172 9.39 5.86 -0.05
N ALA A 173 8.65 6.73 0.63
CA ALA A 173 9.22 7.69 1.58
C ALA A 173 9.98 7.00 2.73
N VAL A 174 9.40 5.96 3.33
CA VAL A 174 10.07 5.17 4.39
C VAL A 174 11.32 4.47 3.84
N VAL A 175 11.23 3.83 2.67
CA VAL A 175 12.34 3.12 2.03
C VAL A 175 13.48 4.09 1.68
N ARG A 176 13.17 5.31 1.24
CA ARG A 176 14.17 6.36 0.95
C ARG A 176 14.69 7.11 2.19
N GLY A 177 14.04 6.95 3.33
CA GLY A 177 14.43 7.61 4.58
C GLY A 177 13.94 9.05 4.71
N ASN A 178 12.87 9.39 4.00
CA ASN A 178 12.20 10.68 4.14
C ASN A 178 11.47 10.74 5.49
N THR A 179 11.74 11.79 6.28
CA THR A 179 11.17 11.96 7.64
C THR A 179 10.40 13.27 7.80
N GLY A 180 10.06 13.93 6.69
CA GLY A 180 9.43 15.25 6.68
C GLY A 180 7.95 15.26 7.10
N PRO A 181 7.36 16.47 7.28
CA PRO A 181 5.94 16.65 7.62
C PRO A 181 4.98 16.02 6.60
N GLU A 182 5.42 15.87 5.35
CA GLU A 182 4.66 15.21 4.28
C GLU A 182 4.35 13.74 4.61
N LEU A 183 5.34 12.99 5.11
CA LEU A 183 5.15 11.60 5.54
C LEU A 183 4.12 11.50 6.67
N GLN A 184 4.18 12.42 7.63
CA GLN A 184 3.25 12.45 8.77
C GLN A 184 1.82 12.78 8.32
N SER A 185 1.67 13.76 7.44
CA SER A 185 0.38 14.13 6.85
C SER A 185 -0.24 12.97 6.06
N GLN A 186 0.59 12.28 5.26
CA GLN A 186 0.14 11.15 4.47
C GLN A 186 -0.25 9.94 5.34
N ALA A 187 0.56 9.63 6.35
CA ALA A 187 0.26 8.58 7.32
C ALA A 187 -1.04 8.88 8.09
N ALA A 188 -1.23 10.13 8.53
CA ALA A 188 -2.45 10.54 9.24
C ALA A 188 -3.71 10.44 8.36
N ALA A 189 -3.61 10.73 7.07
CA ALA A 189 -4.71 10.57 6.13
C ALA A 189 -5.12 9.09 5.94
N LEU A 190 -4.19 8.16 6.15
CA LEU A 190 -4.43 6.71 6.17
C LEU A 190 -4.79 6.19 7.57
N ASN A 191 -5.10 7.08 8.52
CA ASN A 191 -5.38 6.76 9.93
C ASN A 191 -4.25 5.99 10.63
N TRP A 192 -3.00 6.15 10.17
CA TRP A 192 -1.84 5.56 10.81
C TRP A 192 -1.30 6.46 11.93
N ASP A 193 -1.11 5.90 13.12
CA ASP A 193 -0.37 6.58 14.18
C ASP A 193 1.14 6.57 13.88
N ALA A 194 1.64 7.69 13.35
CA ALA A 194 3.04 7.85 12.98
C ALA A 194 4.02 7.72 14.18
N THR A 195 3.52 7.83 15.41
CA THR A 195 4.30 7.72 16.64
C THR A 195 4.37 6.30 17.20
N ALA A 196 3.52 5.38 16.71
CA ALA A 196 3.53 4.00 17.13
C ALA A 196 4.79 3.25 16.61
N PRO A 197 5.30 2.25 17.35
CA PRO A 197 6.33 1.37 16.84
C PRO A 197 5.88 0.67 15.57
N VAL A 198 6.82 0.38 14.66
CA VAL A 198 6.51 -0.31 13.40
C VAL A 198 7.59 -1.32 13.04
N THR A 199 7.22 -2.38 12.33
CA THR A 199 8.15 -3.39 11.81
C THR A 199 7.90 -3.58 10.32
N VAL A 200 8.96 -3.66 9.52
CA VAL A 200 8.88 -3.89 8.07
C VAL A 200 9.15 -5.36 7.76
N VAL A 201 8.29 -5.96 6.96
CA VAL A 201 8.36 -7.33 6.47
C VAL A 201 8.46 -7.28 4.95
N VAL A 202 9.40 -8.02 4.38
CA VAL A 202 9.63 -8.05 2.92
C VAL A 202 9.65 -9.49 2.45
N GLY A 203 8.97 -9.78 1.36
CA GLY A 203 8.92 -11.10 0.75
C GLY A 203 8.39 -11.01 -0.67
N LEU A 204 8.04 -12.16 -1.25
CA LEU A 204 7.36 -12.20 -2.55
C LEU A 204 5.85 -12.26 -2.34
N PRO A 205 5.04 -11.55 -3.14
CA PRO A 205 3.60 -11.76 -3.14
C PRO A 205 3.26 -13.14 -3.72
N GLN A 206 2.09 -13.68 -3.36
CA GLN A 206 1.58 -14.88 -4.03
C GLN A 206 1.35 -14.61 -5.53
N PRO A 207 1.87 -15.45 -6.44
CA PRO A 207 1.80 -15.19 -7.88
C PRO A 207 0.39 -15.01 -8.43
N ASP A 208 -0.59 -15.70 -7.85
CA ASP A 208 -2.01 -15.66 -8.21
C ASP A 208 -2.80 -14.55 -7.49
N ARG A 209 -2.19 -13.87 -6.50
CA ARG A 209 -2.82 -12.80 -5.70
C ARG A 209 -1.99 -11.53 -5.63
N SER A 210 -1.07 -11.30 -6.59
CA SER A 210 -0.18 -10.13 -6.57
C SER A 210 -0.94 -8.80 -6.54
N ASP A 211 -2.03 -8.70 -7.29
CA ASP A 211 -2.86 -7.47 -7.35
C ASP A 211 -3.66 -7.22 -6.07
N LEU A 212 -3.91 -8.28 -5.28
CA LEU A 212 -4.66 -8.24 -4.03
C LEU A 212 -3.76 -8.30 -2.80
N ALA A 213 -2.44 -8.36 -2.97
CA ALA A 213 -1.50 -8.55 -1.88
C ALA A 213 -1.59 -7.44 -0.83
N GLY A 214 -1.86 -6.20 -1.25
CA GLY A 214 -2.09 -5.09 -0.33
C GLY A 214 -3.36 -5.24 0.52
N GLU A 215 -4.47 -5.59 -0.13
CA GLU A 215 -5.74 -5.87 0.55
C GLU A 215 -5.62 -7.04 1.54
N ASP A 216 -4.93 -8.12 1.14
CA ASP A 216 -4.71 -9.28 1.98
C ASP A 216 -3.90 -8.94 3.25
N VAL A 217 -2.87 -8.09 3.12
CA VAL A 217 -2.10 -7.59 4.28
C VAL A 217 -3.00 -6.75 5.20
N HIS A 218 -3.81 -5.86 4.63
CA HIS A 218 -4.73 -5.00 5.38
C HIS A 218 -5.79 -5.84 6.13
N ASP A 219 -6.39 -6.84 5.48
CA ASP A 219 -7.38 -7.74 6.05
C ASP A 219 -6.83 -8.59 7.19
N VAL A 220 -5.57 -9.04 7.08
CA VAL A 220 -4.90 -9.72 8.20
C VAL A 220 -4.68 -8.74 9.35
N ALA A 221 -4.17 -7.53 9.09
CA ALA A 221 -3.91 -6.54 10.13
C ALA A 221 -5.18 -6.12 10.88
N ALA A 222 -6.25 -5.81 10.14
CA ALA A 222 -7.54 -5.42 10.71
C ALA A 222 -8.13 -6.51 11.63
N ARG A 223 -8.06 -7.79 11.23
CA ARG A 223 -8.51 -8.93 12.06
C ARG A 223 -7.77 -9.07 13.39
N HIS A 224 -6.54 -8.59 13.45
CA HIS A 224 -5.69 -8.61 14.65
C HIS A 224 -5.65 -7.26 15.38
N GLY A 225 -6.46 -6.28 14.97
CA GLY A 225 -6.49 -4.95 15.58
C GLY A 225 -5.18 -4.16 15.38
N ARG A 226 -4.48 -4.41 14.27
CA ARG A 226 -3.23 -3.76 13.89
C ARG A 226 -3.43 -2.88 12.67
N ALA A 227 -2.57 -1.89 12.52
CA ALA A 227 -2.46 -1.15 11.27
C ALA A 227 -1.39 -1.80 10.38
N ALA A 228 -1.64 -1.89 9.07
CA ALA A 228 -0.64 -2.23 8.07
C ALA A 228 -0.71 -1.31 6.84
N LEU A 229 0.45 -0.99 6.28
CA LEU A 229 0.62 -0.36 4.96
C LEU A 229 1.35 -1.36 4.08
N SER A 230 0.99 -1.48 2.82
CA SER A 230 1.68 -2.41 1.93
C SER A 230 1.72 -1.96 0.49
N ASP A 231 2.82 -2.29 -0.18
CA ASP A 231 3.00 -2.02 -1.59
C ASP A 231 3.91 -3.09 -2.23
N VAL A 232 3.71 -3.33 -3.52
CA VAL A 232 4.57 -4.19 -4.31
C VAL A 232 5.67 -3.32 -4.93
N HIS A 233 6.81 -3.24 -4.24
CA HIS A 233 7.96 -2.48 -4.69
C HIS A 233 8.83 -3.34 -5.63
N GLY A 234 8.62 -3.17 -6.94
CA GLY A 234 9.30 -3.97 -7.96
C GLY A 234 8.76 -5.40 -7.98
N THR A 235 9.51 -6.34 -7.40
CA THR A 235 9.08 -7.76 -7.30
C THR A 235 8.72 -8.17 -5.88
N TRP A 236 8.98 -7.32 -4.89
CA TRP A 236 8.76 -7.66 -3.49
C TRP A 236 7.51 -6.99 -2.95
N LEU A 237 6.76 -7.74 -2.16
CA LEU A 237 5.75 -7.20 -1.27
C LEU A 237 6.47 -6.63 -0.04
N VAL A 238 6.33 -5.33 0.19
CA VAL A 238 6.81 -4.64 1.39
C VAL A 238 5.61 -4.32 2.26
N ALA A 239 5.57 -4.88 3.47
CA ALA A 239 4.52 -4.62 4.44
C ALA A 239 5.10 -3.91 5.67
N ILE A 240 4.56 -2.75 6.01
CA ILE A 240 4.85 -2.01 7.25
C ILE A 240 3.72 -2.30 8.22
N VAL A 241 4.01 -2.94 9.34
CA VAL A 241 3.01 -3.35 10.34
C VAL A 241 3.24 -2.65 11.66
N SER A 242 2.18 -2.25 12.35
CA SER A 242 2.26 -1.60 13.66
C SER A 242 2.76 -2.59 14.73
N GLY A 243 3.73 -2.19 15.54
CA GLY A 243 4.25 -2.95 16.67
C GLY A 243 5.40 -3.92 16.33
N ALA A 244 5.94 -4.55 17.36
CA ALA A 244 6.95 -5.61 17.23
C ALA A 244 6.34 -6.93 16.73
N LEU A 245 7.16 -7.81 16.17
CA LEU A 245 6.75 -9.14 15.74
C LEU A 245 7.49 -10.21 16.55
N SER A 246 6.75 -11.22 17.01
CA SER A 246 7.30 -12.40 17.69
C SER A 246 7.03 -13.65 16.84
N ALA A 247 7.94 -14.62 16.88
CA ALA A 247 7.76 -15.91 16.22
C ALA A 247 6.52 -16.68 16.72
N THR A 248 6.08 -16.41 17.95
CA THR A 248 4.87 -17.00 18.56
C THR A 248 3.60 -16.21 18.29
N ASP A 249 3.69 -15.08 17.58
CA ASP A 249 2.55 -14.21 17.32
C ASP A 249 1.62 -14.83 16.27
N ARG A 250 0.32 -14.91 16.60
CA ARG A 250 -0.72 -15.39 15.68
C ARG A 250 -0.86 -14.45 14.48
N PHE A 251 -0.67 -13.14 14.70
CA PHE A 251 -0.68 -12.17 13.61
C PHE A 251 0.42 -12.49 12.58
N LEU A 252 1.63 -12.79 13.04
CA LEU A 252 2.74 -13.16 12.15
C LEU A 252 2.43 -14.44 11.37
N ALA A 253 1.89 -15.46 12.03
CA ALA A 253 1.52 -16.71 11.38
C ALA A 253 0.46 -16.52 10.28
N ASP A 254 -0.54 -15.67 10.51
CA ASP A 254 -1.57 -15.35 9.52
C ASP A 254 -1.00 -14.48 8.39
N LEU A 255 -0.13 -13.51 8.72
CA LEU A 255 0.55 -12.65 7.74
C LEU A 255 1.46 -13.45 6.79
N MET A 256 2.14 -14.50 7.27
CA MET A 256 2.97 -15.38 6.44
C MET A 256 2.19 -16.13 5.35
N ARG A 257 0.85 -16.19 5.44
CA ARG A 257 0.01 -16.77 4.38
C ARG A 257 -0.22 -15.83 3.20
N VAL A 258 0.03 -14.53 3.37
CA VAL A 258 -0.09 -13.53 2.29
C VAL A 258 1.13 -13.55 1.37
N PHE A 259 2.30 -13.85 1.93
CA PHE A 259 3.54 -14.01 1.18
C PHE A 259 3.60 -15.39 0.50
N ALA A 260 4.28 -15.46 -0.65
CA ALA A 260 4.60 -16.72 -1.31
C ALA A 260 5.52 -17.61 -0.45
N ASP A 261 5.65 -18.89 -0.83
CA ASP A 261 6.43 -19.90 -0.11
C ASP A 261 7.94 -19.64 -0.05
N GLY A 262 8.42 -18.60 -0.73
CA GLY A 262 9.81 -18.16 -0.71
C GLY A 262 10.24 -17.47 0.59
N PRO A 263 11.48 -16.93 0.61
CA PRO A 263 12.01 -16.21 1.76
C PRO A 263 11.16 -15.00 2.14
N VAL A 264 11.02 -14.80 3.45
CA VAL A 264 10.41 -13.60 4.04
C VAL A 264 11.36 -13.07 5.11
N VAL A 265 11.73 -11.80 5.00
CA VAL A 265 12.69 -11.15 5.89
C VAL A 265 12.01 -10.06 6.71
N ILE A 266 12.30 -10.04 8.01
CA ILE A 266 11.77 -9.07 8.96
C ILE A 266 12.88 -8.10 9.39
N GLY A 267 12.65 -6.81 9.23
CA GLY A 267 13.55 -5.76 9.74
C GLY A 267 13.43 -5.55 11.25
N PRO A 268 14.39 -4.85 11.89
CA PRO A 268 14.26 -4.48 13.30
C PRO A 268 13.06 -3.56 13.53
N THR A 269 12.32 -3.75 14.63
CA THR A 269 11.23 -2.85 15.01
C THR A 269 11.75 -1.44 15.27
N ALA A 270 11.22 -0.48 14.53
CA ALA A 270 11.45 0.94 14.72
C ALA A 270 10.47 1.50 15.76
N THR A 271 10.87 2.57 16.44
CA THR A 271 10.03 3.22 17.47
C THR A 271 8.91 4.07 16.89
N THR A 272 9.04 4.51 15.65
CA THR A 272 8.09 5.37 14.93
C THR A 272 8.13 5.06 13.44
N LEU A 273 7.11 5.51 12.69
CA LEU A 273 7.11 5.40 11.23
C LEU A 273 8.28 6.16 10.58
N ALA A 274 8.66 7.32 11.11
CA ALA A 274 9.81 8.08 10.61
C ALA A 274 11.14 7.33 10.81
N ALA A 275 11.26 6.52 11.87
CA ALA A 275 12.43 5.69 12.13
C ALA A 275 12.39 4.34 11.36
N ALA A 276 11.30 4.05 10.64
CA ALA A 276 11.10 2.79 9.94
C ALA A 276 12.06 2.56 8.78
N HIS A 277 12.74 3.61 8.31
CA HIS A 277 13.77 3.50 7.28
C HIS A 277 14.81 2.42 7.57
N ARG A 278 15.29 2.35 8.82
CA ARG A 278 16.23 1.31 9.24
C ARG A 278 15.60 -0.09 9.11
N SER A 279 14.35 -0.25 9.52
CA SER A 279 13.64 -1.53 9.38
C SER A 279 13.52 -1.93 7.90
N ALA A 280 13.14 -0.99 7.04
CA ALA A 280 12.97 -1.24 5.61
C ALA A 280 14.30 -1.60 4.93
N THR A 281 15.33 -0.77 5.09
CA THR A 281 16.64 -0.97 4.47
C THR A 281 17.27 -2.29 4.89
N GLU A 282 17.19 -2.65 6.18
CA GLU A 282 17.73 -3.93 6.65
C GLU A 282 16.94 -5.13 6.13
N ALA A 283 15.60 -5.05 6.08
CA ALA A 283 14.77 -6.13 5.54
C ALA A 283 15.03 -6.34 4.04
N ILE A 284 15.12 -5.25 3.26
CA ILE A 284 15.47 -5.26 1.84
C ILE A 284 16.88 -5.82 1.62
N ALA A 285 17.87 -5.36 2.38
CA ALA A 285 19.23 -5.90 2.31
C ALA A 285 19.26 -7.40 2.66
N GLY A 286 18.47 -7.82 3.65
CA GLY A 286 18.30 -9.22 3.98
C GLY A 286 17.64 -10.02 2.87
N MET A 287 16.64 -9.49 2.16
CA MET A 287 16.03 -10.17 1.01
C MET A 287 17.02 -10.39 -0.13
N ASN A 288 17.92 -9.43 -0.38
CA ASN A 288 19.02 -9.62 -1.33
C ASN A 288 20.02 -10.69 -0.88
N ALA A 289 20.23 -10.83 0.43
CA ALA A 289 21.28 -11.65 1.02
C ALA A 289 20.84 -13.08 1.38
N VAL A 290 19.53 -13.33 1.57
CA VAL A 290 18.99 -14.57 2.13
C VAL A 290 19.35 -15.81 1.30
N ALA A 291 19.58 -15.67 0.00
CA ALA A 291 20.05 -16.75 -0.87
C ALA A 291 21.41 -17.32 -0.42
N GLY A 292 22.22 -16.55 0.31
CA GLY A 292 23.48 -17.01 0.92
C GLY A 292 23.29 -17.98 2.10
N TRP A 293 22.07 -18.10 2.63
CA TRP A 293 21.70 -19.07 3.66
C TRP A 293 20.46 -19.87 3.25
N PRO A 294 20.61 -20.95 2.45
CA PRO A 294 19.48 -21.74 1.96
C PRO A 294 18.59 -22.36 3.05
N GLY A 295 19.13 -22.56 4.25
CA GLY A 295 18.41 -23.09 5.42
C GLY A 295 17.87 -22.01 6.36
N ALA A 296 17.77 -20.75 5.91
CA ALA A 296 17.22 -19.67 6.73
C ALA A 296 15.76 -19.99 7.13
N PRO A 297 15.35 -19.68 8.39
CA PRO A 297 13.97 -19.85 8.82
C PRO A 297 13.01 -18.94 8.03
N ARG A 298 11.73 -19.31 7.97
CA ARG A 298 10.68 -18.48 7.37
C ARG A 298 9.67 -18.08 8.45
N PRO A 299 9.57 -16.79 8.82
CA PRO A 299 10.42 -15.68 8.39
C PRO A 299 11.81 -15.69 9.05
N VAL A 300 12.77 -14.96 8.48
CA VAL A 300 14.10 -14.72 9.06
C VAL A 300 14.27 -13.25 9.42
N ALA A 301 14.84 -12.95 10.58
CA ALA A 301 15.19 -11.57 10.92
C ALA A 301 16.39 -11.10 10.08
N ALA A 302 16.35 -9.86 9.58
CA ALA A 302 17.46 -9.24 8.85
C ALA A 302 18.77 -9.23 9.65
N ARG A 303 18.65 -9.27 10.98
CA ARG A 303 19.75 -9.34 11.95
C ARG A 303 20.42 -10.71 12.05
N GLU A 304 19.77 -11.76 11.57
CA GLU A 304 20.38 -13.09 11.45
C GLU A 304 21.16 -13.25 10.15
N LEU A 305 21.02 -12.32 9.20
CA LEU A 305 21.67 -12.33 7.87
C LEU A 305 22.89 -11.40 7.79
N LEU A 306 23.46 -10.98 8.93
CA LEU A 306 24.59 -10.03 8.94
C LEU A 306 25.78 -10.49 8.10
N PRO A 307 26.22 -11.77 8.13
CA PRO A 307 27.35 -12.21 7.31
C PRO A 307 27.06 -12.12 5.82
N GLU A 308 25.91 -12.61 5.37
CA GLU A 308 25.53 -12.60 3.96
C GLU A 308 25.36 -11.16 3.45
N ARG A 309 24.72 -10.29 4.25
CA ARG A 309 24.58 -8.87 3.94
C ARG A 309 25.93 -8.18 3.83
N ALA A 310 26.84 -8.44 4.77
CA ALA A 310 28.19 -7.88 4.74
C ALA A 310 29.00 -8.36 3.53
N LEU A 311 28.85 -9.63 3.12
CA LEU A 311 29.48 -10.18 1.92
C LEU A 311 28.95 -9.53 0.63
N LEU A 312 27.71 -9.05 0.62
CA LEU A 312 27.14 -8.23 -0.46
C LEU A 312 27.52 -6.74 -0.36
N GLY A 313 28.36 -6.35 0.59
CA GLY A 313 28.82 -4.97 0.75
C GLY A 313 27.88 -4.06 1.55
N ASP A 314 26.93 -4.61 2.31
CA ASP A 314 26.08 -3.82 3.21
C ASP A 314 26.90 -3.24 4.38
N ASN A 315 27.22 -1.95 4.29
CA ASN A 315 27.96 -1.23 5.31
C ASN A 315 27.26 -1.23 6.67
N THR A 316 25.93 -1.28 6.72
CA THR A 316 25.19 -1.34 7.99
C THR A 316 25.36 -2.69 8.68
N ALA A 317 25.45 -3.78 7.90
CA ALA A 317 25.73 -5.11 8.42
C ALA A 317 27.19 -5.22 8.89
N ILE A 318 28.15 -4.66 8.13
CA ILE A 318 29.56 -4.59 8.54
C ILE A 318 29.70 -3.82 9.86
N ALA A 319 29.07 -2.65 9.96
CA ALA A 319 29.09 -1.83 11.18
C ALA A 319 28.42 -2.53 12.37
N ALA A 320 27.34 -3.30 12.14
CA ALA A 320 26.70 -4.11 13.16
C ALA A 320 27.60 -5.25 13.65
N LEU A 321 28.26 -5.99 12.75
CA LEU A 321 29.22 -7.04 13.14
C LEU A 321 30.39 -6.45 13.96
N GLU A 322 30.89 -5.29 13.60
CA GLU A 322 31.95 -4.63 14.37
C GLU A 322 31.44 -4.17 15.75
N THR A 323 30.28 -3.52 15.80
CA THR A 323 29.79 -2.87 17.03
C THR A 323 29.16 -3.85 18.01
N GLU A 324 28.45 -4.86 17.51
CA GLU A 324 27.67 -5.81 18.31
C GLU A 324 28.44 -7.11 18.62
N VAL A 325 29.48 -7.43 17.82
CA VAL A 325 30.26 -8.67 18.02
C VAL A 325 31.72 -8.36 18.39
N MET A 326 32.44 -7.63 17.54
CA MET A 326 33.89 -7.49 17.74
C MET A 326 34.26 -6.51 18.85
N ARG A 327 33.58 -5.37 18.98
CA ARG A 327 33.86 -4.38 20.02
C ARG A 327 33.66 -4.96 21.43
N PRO A 328 32.52 -5.62 21.77
CA PRO A 328 32.35 -6.26 23.08
C PRO A 328 33.43 -7.30 23.40
N LEU A 329 33.86 -8.08 22.40
CA LEU A 329 34.94 -9.05 22.58
C LEU A 329 36.30 -8.40 22.84
N ASN A 330 36.63 -7.34 22.10
CA ASN A 330 37.88 -6.60 22.28
C ASN A 330 37.93 -5.91 23.65
N ASP A 331 36.82 -5.32 24.09
CA ASP A 331 36.70 -4.66 25.40
C ASP A 331 36.81 -5.66 26.57
N ALA A 332 36.35 -6.90 26.37
CA ALA A 332 36.46 -7.98 27.36
C ALA A 332 37.90 -8.56 27.47
N GLY A 333 38.78 -8.24 26.53
CA GLY A 333 40.21 -8.53 26.57
C GLY A 333 40.71 -9.50 25.47
N PRO A 334 42.00 -9.40 25.10
CA PRO A 334 42.56 -10.06 23.93
C PRO A 334 42.47 -11.60 23.98
N ALA A 335 42.48 -12.18 25.19
CA ALA A 335 42.42 -13.61 25.39
C ALA A 335 41.13 -14.26 24.83
N LEU A 336 40.01 -13.53 24.80
CA LEU A 336 38.76 -14.06 24.22
C LEU A 336 38.84 -14.11 22.70
N THR A 337 39.30 -13.03 22.06
CA THR A 337 39.50 -12.97 20.61
C THR A 337 40.52 -14.01 20.14
N GLU A 338 41.64 -14.17 20.85
CA GLU A 338 42.63 -15.22 20.58
C GLU A 338 42.03 -16.63 20.70
N THR A 339 41.17 -16.85 21.71
CA THR A 339 40.52 -18.14 21.91
C THR A 339 39.51 -18.43 20.81
N LEU A 340 38.75 -17.43 20.38
CA LEU A 340 37.81 -17.54 19.28
C LEU A 340 38.53 -17.90 17.98
N ASP A 341 39.60 -17.18 17.63
CA ASP A 341 40.39 -17.44 16.42
C ASP A 341 40.99 -18.86 16.47
N ALA A 342 41.65 -19.24 17.57
CA ALA A 342 42.23 -20.56 17.72
C ALA A 342 41.20 -21.70 17.68
N TYR A 343 40.01 -21.49 18.26
CA TYR A 343 38.92 -22.45 18.25
C TYR A 343 38.34 -22.65 16.85
N LEU A 344 38.09 -21.55 16.14
CA LEU A 344 37.58 -21.57 14.77
C LEU A 344 38.60 -22.21 13.80
N ASP A 345 39.89 -21.88 13.93
CA ASP A 345 40.97 -22.51 13.14
C ASP A 345 41.10 -24.01 13.39
N SER A 346 40.74 -24.45 14.60
CA SER A 346 40.77 -25.86 15.00
C SER A 346 39.51 -26.63 14.58
N GLY A 347 38.67 -26.06 13.71
CA GLY A 347 37.42 -26.68 13.26
C GLY A 347 36.39 -26.88 14.38
N GLY A 348 36.47 -26.09 15.46
CA GLY A 348 35.60 -26.24 16.63
C GLY A 348 36.05 -27.33 17.63
N ALA A 349 37.25 -27.88 17.48
CA ALA A 349 37.77 -28.88 18.41
C ALA A 349 38.39 -28.24 19.66
N ILE A 350 37.75 -28.43 20.82
CA ILE A 350 38.19 -27.86 22.11
C ILE A 350 39.60 -28.33 22.49
N GLU A 351 39.90 -29.63 22.35
CA GLU A 351 41.21 -30.21 22.70
C GLU A 351 42.34 -29.68 21.81
N ALA A 352 42.06 -29.46 20.53
CA ALA A 352 43.04 -28.88 19.61
C ALA A 352 43.29 -27.39 19.91
N CYS A 353 42.23 -26.64 20.21
CA CYS A 353 42.32 -25.24 20.64
C CYS A 353 43.11 -25.11 21.95
N ALA A 354 42.83 -25.95 22.94
CA ALA A 354 43.52 -25.98 24.23
C ALA A 354 45.03 -26.20 24.06
N ARG A 355 45.43 -27.17 23.22
CA ARG A 355 46.83 -27.41 22.87
C ARG A 355 47.47 -26.22 22.15
N LYS A 356 46.77 -25.59 21.19
CA LYS A 356 47.27 -24.42 20.44
C LYS A 356 47.52 -23.21 21.35
N LEU A 357 46.70 -23.03 22.38
CA LEU A 357 46.78 -21.91 23.33
C LEU A 357 47.57 -22.22 24.60
N PHE A 358 48.07 -23.45 24.77
CA PHE A 358 48.73 -23.92 26.00
C PHE A 358 47.89 -23.71 27.27
N VAL A 359 46.58 -23.96 27.18
CA VAL A 359 45.64 -23.88 28.31
C VAL A 359 44.90 -25.19 28.52
N HIS A 360 44.23 -25.35 29.66
CA HIS A 360 43.38 -26.51 29.91
C HIS A 360 42.07 -26.43 29.10
N PRO A 361 41.50 -27.56 28.62
CA PRO A 361 40.21 -27.60 27.89
C PRO A 361 39.05 -26.89 28.61
N ASN A 362 39.01 -26.96 29.95
CA ASN A 362 38.01 -26.22 30.75
C ASN A 362 38.13 -24.70 30.60
N THR A 363 39.34 -24.17 30.47
CA THR A 363 39.56 -22.74 30.24
C THR A 363 39.02 -22.33 28.87
N VAL A 364 39.18 -23.18 27.84
CA VAL A 364 38.58 -22.94 26.52
C VAL A 364 37.06 -22.91 26.64
N ARG A 365 36.43 -23.92 27.26
CA ARG A 365 34.97 -23.96 27.48
C ARG A 365 34.46 -22.70 28.20
N TYR A 366 35.16 -22.29 29.25
CA TYR A 366 34.83 -21.07 29.99
C TYR A 366 34.90 -19.82 29.10
N ARG A 367 35.97 -19.67 28.31
CA ARG A 367 36.13 -18.54 27.39
C ARG A 367 35.10 -18.54 26.26
N LEU A 368 34.74 -19.70 25.70
CA LEU A 368 33.67 -19.83 24.70
C LEU A 368 32.31 -19.44 25.27
N LYS A 369 32.02 -19.85 26.51
CA LYS A 369 30.83 -19.38 27.22
C LYS A 369 30.83 -17.87 27.39
N ARG A 370 31.95 -17.27 27.81
CA ARG A 370 32.08 -15.81 27.91
C ARG A 370 31.91 -15.09 26.58
N ILE A 371 32.42 -15.65 25.47
CA ILE A 371 32.19 -15.11 24.12
C ILE A 371 30.69 -15.07 23.82
N THR A 372 29.97 -16.14 24.17
CA THR A 372 28.50 -16.20 24.03
C THR A 372 27.84 -15.13 24.89
N ASP A 373 28.25 -14.98 26.15
CA ASP A 373 27.68 -13.98 27.07
C ASP A 373 27.86 -12.53 26.55
N PHE A 374 28.98 -12.22 25.89
CA PHE A 374 29.28 -10.87 25.38
C PHE A 374 28.69 -10.56 24.01
N THR A 375 28.53 -11.56 23.15
CA THR A 375 28.10 -11.36 21.75
C THR A 375 26.69 -11.84 21.47
N GLY A 376 26.10 -12.63 22.38
CA GLY A 376 24.86 -13.36 22.13
C GLY A 376 24.99 -14.48 21.10
N ARG A 377 26.21 -14.83 20.67
CA ARG A 377 26.50 -15.83 19.62
C ARG A 377 27.30 -16.99 20.21
N ASP A 378 26.79 -18.21 20.09
CA ASP A 378 27.46 -19.41 20.62
C ASP A 378 28.47 -19.98 19.59
N PRO A 379 29.79 -19.95 19.86
CA PRO A 379 30.79 -20.48 18.93
C PRO A 379 30.63 -21.98 18.64
N THR A 380 29.91 -22.72 19.48
CA THR A 380 29.67 -24.16 19.28
C THR A 380 28.52 -24.44 18.31
N VAL A 381 27.65 -23.44 18.06
CA VAL A 381 26.58 -23.52 17.07
C VAL A 381 27.15 -23.15 15.70
N PRO A 382 27.02 -24.00 14.65
CA PRO A 382 27.64 -23.73 13.35
C PRO A 382 27.26 -22.38 12.72
N ARG A 383 25.99 -21.96 12.88
CA ARG A 383 25.50 -20.67 12.35
C ARG A 383 26.18 -19.49 13.04
N ASP A 384 26.22 -19.50 14.36
CA ASP A 384 26.84 -18.43 15.15
C ASP A 384 28.37 -18.42 15.00
N ALA A 385 29.01 -19.59 14.90
CA ALA A 385 30.43 -19.71 14.58
C ALA A 385 30.78 -19.05 13.24
N TYR A 386 29.90 -19.18 12.24
CA TYR A 386 30.04 -18.50 10.95
C TYR A 386 29.92 -16.97 11.09
N VAL A 387 28.93 -16.49 11.85
CA VAL A 387 28.77 -15.05 12.16
C VAL A 387 30.04 -14.49 12.82
N LEU A 388 30.53 -15.18 13.86
CA LEU A 388 31.75 -14.81 14.59
C LEU A 388 32.99 -14.82 13.70
N ARG A 389 33.12 -15.81 12.80
CA ARG A 389 34.25 -15.90 11.85
C ARG A 389 34.27 -14.73 10.86
N VAL A 390 33.11 -14.37 10.32
CA VAL A 390 32.99 -13.25 9.38
C VAL A 390 33.25 -11.93 10.11
N ALA A 391 32.68 -11.74 11.31
CA ALA A 391 32.95 -10.58 12.16
C ALA A 391 34.46 -10.40 12.45
N ALA A 392 35.14 -11.46 12.87
CA ALA A 392 36.58 -11.42 13.16
C ALA A 392 37.41 -11.08 11.91
N SER A 393 37.02 -11.60 10.75
CA SER A 393 37.68 -11.31 9.48
C SER A 393 37.49 -9.86 9.05
N LEU A 394 36.26 -9.33 9.13
CA LEU A 394 35.96 -7.93 8.84
C LEU A 394 36.69 -6.98 9.80
N GLY A 395 36.71 -7.29 11.10
CA GLY A 395 37.44 -6.48 12.10
C GLY A 395 38.95 -6.44 11.87
N ARG A 396 39.55 -7.49 11.28
CA ARG A 396 40.96 -7.47 10.84
C ARG A 396 41.15 -6.61 9.59
N LEU A 397 40.28 -6.74 8.60
CA LEU A 397 40.33 -5.95 7.36
C LEU A 397 40.14 -4.45 7.64
N GLY A 398 39.17 -4.08 8.49
CA GLY A 398 38.93 -2.69 8.88
C GLY A 398 40.14 -2.04 9.56
N ARG A 399 40.82 -2.77 10.46
CA ARG A 399 42.06 -2.30 11.12
C ARG A 399 43.20 -2.08 10.12
N GLN A 400 43.35 -2.96 9.13
CA GLN A 400 44.39 -2.83 8.11
C GLN A 400 44.20 -1.56 7.26
N THR A 401 42.96 -1.27 6.85
CA THR A 401 42.61 -0.05 6.11
C THR A 401 42.89 1.21 6.93
N HIS A 402 42.56 1.20 8.22
CA HIS A 402 42.81 2.34 9.11
C HIS A 402 44.32 2.60 9.34
N LEU A 403 45.13 1.53 9.49
CA LEU A 403 46.59 1.62 9.60
C LEU A 403 47.26 2.12 8.31
N ALA A 404 46.74 1.75 7.14
CA ALA A 404 47.24 2.25 5.86
C ALA A 404 46.90 3.74 5.65
N SER A 405 45.68 4.15 6.01
CA SER A 405 45.24 5.56 5.93
C SER A 405 46.05 6.48 6.84
N THR A 406 46.28 6.08 8.10
CA THR A 406 47.08 6.86 9.07
C THR A 406 48.55 7.01 8.70
N ARG A 407 49.16 6.00 8.05
CA ARG A 407 50.53 6.10 7.52
C ARG A 407 50.62 7.07 6.35
N ASN A 408 49.62 7.11 5.47
CA ASN A 408 49.61 8.04 4.34
C ASN A 408 49.41 9.51 4.77
N SER A 409 48.69 9.77 5.87
CA SER A 409 48.53 11.13 6.43
C SER A 409 49.76 11.66 7.19
N GLY A 410 50.71 10.79 7.58
CA GLY A 410 51.89 11.17 8.38
C GLY A 410 53.17 11.47 7.58
N GLY A 411 53.15 11.32 6.25
CA GLY A 411 54.34 11.44 5.38
C GLY A 411 54.58 12.81 4.73
N GLY A 412 53.71 13.80 4.95
CA GLY A 412 53.76 15.12 4.31
C GLY A 412 54.57 16.18 5.05
N GLY A 413 55.75 15.84 5.57
CA GLY A 413 56.70 16.83 6.09
C GLY A 413 57.60 17.34 4.96
N VAL A 414 57.16 18.41 4.27
CA VAL A 414 57.92 19.06 3.20
C VAL A 414 59.22 19.64 3.78
N THR A 415 60.36 19.05 3.40
CA THR A 415 61.67 19.69 3.51
C THR A 415 61.72 20.82 2.49
N ASP A 416 61.74 22.05 3.00
CA ASP A 416 61.91 23.29 2.25
C ASP A 416 63.27 23.26 1.51
N VAL A 417 63.21 23.20 0.17
CA VAL A 417 64.40 23.27 -0.70
C VAL A 417 64.66 24.74 -0.97
N THR A 418 65.74 25.24 -0.36
CA THR A 418 66.36 26.54 -0.60
C THR A 418 66.70 26.75 -2.08
N SER A 419 66.16 27.83 -2.66
CA SER A 419 66.48 28.33 -4.00
C SER A 419 67.95 28.81 -4.11
N PRO A 420 68.60 28.69 -5.29
CA PRO A 420 69.95 29.21 -5.51
C PRO A 420 69.94 30.70 -5.91
N PRO A 421 71.07 31.43 -5.77
CA PRO A 421 71.14 32.85 -6.09
C PRO A 421 71.30 33.07 -7.60
N ALA A 422 70.55 34.05 -8.12
CA ALA A 422 70.74 34.60 -9.45
C ALA A 422 71.87 35.65 -9.43
N ALA A 423 72.80 35.52 -10.36
CA ALA A 423 73.77 36.56 -10.69
C ALA A 423 73.70 36.85 -12.20
N ALA A 424 73.68 38.16 -12.51
CA ALA A 424 73.99 38.87 -13.76
C ALA A 424 72.83 39.70 -14.32
N GLY A 425 73.02 41.02 -14.29
CA GLY A 425 72.15 42.05 -14.88
C GLY A 425 72.26 43.36 -14.11
#